data_AF-P02081-F1
#
_entry.id   AF-P02081-F1
#
_cell.length_a   1.000
_cell.length_b   1.000
_cell.length_c   1.000
_cell.angle_alpha   90.00
_cell.angle_beta   90.00
_cell.angle_gamma   90.00
#
_symmetry.space_group_name_H-M   'P 1'
#
loop_
_entity.id
_entity.type
_entity.pdbx_description
1 polymer ?
#
loop_
_entity_poly.entity_id
_entity_poly.type
_entity_poly.pdbx_seq_one_letter_code
_entity_poly.pdbx_strand_id
1 'polypeptide(L)'
;MLSAEEKAAVTSLFAKVKVDEVGGEALGRLLVVYPWTQRFFESFGDLSSADAILGNPKVKAHGKKVLDSFCEGLKQLDDLKGAFASLSELHCDKLHVDPENFRLLGNVLVVVLARRFGSEFSPELQASFQKVVTGVANALAHRYH
;
A
#
# COMPACT_ATOMS: atom_id res chain seq x y z
N MET A 1 12.33 -5.52 -13.05
CA MET A 1 11.31 -4.87 -13.90
C MET A 1 10.19 -5.89 -14.16
N LEU A 2 8.97 -5.42 -14.41
CA LEU A 2 7.85 -6.27 -14.80
C LEU A 2 7.87 -6.54 -16.31
N SER A 3 7.53 -7.76 -16.74
CA SER A 3 7.22 -8.03 -18.15
C SER A 3 5.92 -7.34 -18.59
N ALA A 4 5.65 -7.30 -19.90
CA ALA A 4 4.38 -6.79 -20.41
C ALA A 4 3.19 -7.63 -19.90
N GLU A 5 3.32 -8.96 -19.81
CA GLU A 5 2.26 -9.81 -19.25
C GLU A 5 2.06 -9.55 -17.76
N GLU A 6 3.14 -9.38 -16.98
CA GLU A 6 3.04 -9.09 -15.55
C GLU A 6 2.34 -7.75 -15.30
N LYS A 7 2.66 -6.70 -16.09
CA LYS A 7 1.97 -5.40 -16.02
C LYS A 7 0.48 -5.54 -16.36
N ALA A 8 0.15 -6.27 -17.43
CA ALA A 8 -1.23 -6.50 -17.85
C ALA A 8 -2.02 -7.27 -16.78
N ALA A 9 -1.43 -8.29 -16.17
CA ALA A 9 -2.06 -9.09 -15.13
C ALA A 9 -2.32 -8.27 -13.85
N VAL A 10 -1.33 -7.50 -13.39
CA VAL A 10 -1.48 -6.59 -12.23
C VAL A 10 -2.58 -5.57 -12.48
N THR A 11 -2.54 -4.86 -13.61
CA THR A 11 -3.53 -3.81 -13.92
C THR A 11 -4.93 -4.38 -14.10
N SER A 12 -5.04 -5.56 -14.72
CA SER A 12 -6.33 -6.24 -14.92
C SER A 12 -6.98 -6.69 -13.61
N LEU A 13 -6.20 -7.23 -12.66
CA LEU A 13 -6.72 -7.54 -11.33
C LEU A 13 -7.04 -6.26 -10.56
N PHE A 14 -6.13 -5.27 -10.59
CA PHE A 14 -6.31 -4.03 -9.82
C PHE A 14 -7.52 -3.22 -10.27
N ALA A 15 -7.93 -3.32 -11.54
CA ALA A 15 -9.18 -2.74 -12.04
C ALA A 15 -10.44 -3.27 -11.34
N LYS A 16 -10.37 -4.45 -10.70
CA LYS A 16 -11.46 -5.05 -9.91
C LYS A 16 -11.39 -4.69 -8.43
N VAL A 17 -10.32 -4.03 -7.99
CA VAL A 17 -10.10 -3.68 -6.57
C VAL A 17 -11.04 -2.55 -6.16
N LYS A 18 -11.84 -2.80 -5.13
CA LYS A 18 -12.57 -1.75 -4.41
C LYS A 18 -11.61 -0.99 -3.50
N VAL A 19 -11.07 0.12 -4.00
CA VAL A 19 -9.96 0.86 -3.36
C VAL A 19 -10.26 1.34 -1.94
N ASP A 20 -11.51 1.68 -1.65
CA ASP A 20 -11.98 2.09 -0.33
C ASP A 20 -11.97 0.93 0.68
N GLU A 21 -12.53 -0.22 0.29
CA GLU A 21 -12.56 -1.41 1.14
C GLU A 21 -11.16 -2.00 1.34
N VAL A 22 -10.41 -2.19 0.25
CA VAL A 22 -9.08 -2.82 0.28
C VAL A 22 -8.05 -1.92 0.93
N GLY A 23 -8.08 -0.61 0.64
CA GLY A 23 -7.15 0.34 1.22
C GLY A 23 -7.35 0.49 2.73
N GLY A 24 -8.61 0.64 3.16
CA GLY A 24 -8.93 0.68 4.59
C GLY A 24 -8.54 -0.60 5.32
N GLU A 25 -8.77 -1.77 4.71
CA GLU A 25 -8.36 -3.05 5.27
C GLU A 25 -6.83 -3.19 5.36
N ALA A 26 -6.09 -2.83 4.30
CA ALA A 26 -4.64 -2.96 4.27
C ALA A 26 -3.98 -2.06 5.33
N LEU A 27 -4.40 -0.79 5.43
CA LEU A 27 -3.86 0.10 6.45
C LEU A 27 -4.28 -0.35 7.86
N GLY A 28 -5.54 -0.72 8.07
CA GLY A 28 -6.00 -1.21 9.36
C GLY A 28 -5.22 -2.45 9.81
N ARG A 29 -4.96 -3.40 8.91
CA ARG A 29 -4.13 -4.58 9.20
C ARG A 29 -2.68 -4.23 9.49
N LEU A 30 -2.09 -3.25 8.80
CA LEU A 30 -0.74 -2.76 9.12
C LEU A 30 -0.67 -2.30 10.58
N LEU A 31 -1.63 -1.46 11.00
CA LEU A 31 -1.69 -0.90 12.35
C LEU A 31 -1.92 -1.97 13.43
N VAL A 32 -2.62 -3.06 13.11
CA VAL A 32 -2.85 -4.19 14.02
C VAL A 32 -1.63 -5.11 14.11
N VAL A 33 -1.06 -5.50 12.97
CA VAL A 33 0.06 -6.46 12.91
C VAL A 33 1.37 -5.83 13.35
N TYR A 34 1.52 -4.51 13.14
CA TYR A 34 2.73 -3.75 13.47
C TYR A 34 2.40 -2.52 14.32
N PRO A 35 2.08 -2.67 15.62
CA PRO A 35 1.54 -1.59 16.45
C PRO A 35 2.41 -0.35 16.57
N TRP A 36 3.73 -0.47 16.39
CA TRP A 36 4.63 0.71 16.39
C TRP A 36 4.31 1.72 15.28
N THR A 37 3.63 1.28 14.21
CA THR A 37 3.19 2.17 13.13
C THR A 37 2.07 3.13 13.57
N GLN A 38 1.36 2.82 14.66
CA GLN A 38 0.24 3.65 15.17
C GLN A 38 0.69 5.05 15.59
N ARG A 39 1.97 5.25 15.97
CA ARG A 39 2.53 6.56 16.34
C ARG A 39 2.36 7.63 15.25
N PHE A 40 2.30 7.21 13.97
CA PHE A 40 2.11 8.13 12.85
C PHE A 40 0.64 8.56 12.67
N PHE A 41 -0.28 7.93 13.40
CA PHE A 41 -1.72 8.04 13.22
C PHE A 41 -2.47 8.37 14.52
N GLU A 42 -1.80 8.81 15.59
CA GLU A 42 -2.44 9.15 16.88
C GLU A 42 -3.59 10.16 16.73
N SER A 43 -3.46 11.11 15.79
CA SER A 43 -4.50 12.09 15.46
C SER A 43 -5.77 11.47 14.83
N PHE A 44 -5.78 10.17 14.53
CA PHE A 44 -6.92 9.46 13.98
C PHE A 44 -7.94 9.07 15.04
N GLY A 45 -7.64 9.26 16.32
CA GLY A 45 -8.53 8.97 17.44
C GLY A 45 -8.22 7.60 18.05
N ASP A 46 -9.26 6.85 18.41
CA ASP A 46 -9.09 5.56 19.09
C ASP A 46 -8.44 4.51 18.15
N LEU A 47 -7.28 4.00 18.58
CA LEU A 47 -6.51 2.91 17.98
C LEU A 47 -6.19 1.81 19.02
N SER A 48 -6.91 1.77 20.14
CA SER A 48 -6.57 0.94 21.31
C SER A 48 -6.76 -0.56 21.12
N SER A 49 -7.54 -0.98 20.13
CA SER A 49 -7.85 -2.38 19.84
C SER A 49 -7.97 -2.62 18.33
N ALA A 50 -7.93 -3.89 17.91
CA ALA A 50 -8.12 -4.25 16.51
C ALA A 50 -9.48 -3.78 15.97
N ASP A 51 -10.55 -3.92 16.75
CA ASP A 51 -11.88 -3.47 16.36
C ASP A 51 -11.95 -1.94 16.24
N ALA A 52 -11.32 -1.21 17.18
CA ALA A 52 -11.22 0.25 17.10
C ALA A 52 -10.47 0.68 15.82
N ILE A 53 -9.32 0.07 15.52
CA ILE A 53 -8.51 0.36 14.33
C ILE A 53 -9.27 0.05 13.04
N LEU A 54 -9.85 -1.15 12.92
CA LEU A 54 -10.56 -1.60 11.72
C LEU A 54 -11.90 -0.87 11.53
N GLY A 55 -12.49 -0.38 12.61
CA GLY A 55 -13.69 0.48 12.61
C GLY A 55 -13.41 1.96 12.33
N ASN A 56 -12.16 2.42 12.51
CA ASN A 56 -11.83 3.84 12.50
C ASN A 56 -12.04 4.49 11.11
N PRO A 57 -12.90 5.53 11.01
CA PRO A 57 -13.23 6.16 9.73
C PRO A 57 -12.04 6.90 9.10
N LYS A 58 -11.12 7.46 9.91
CA LYS A 58 -9.92 8.14 9.40
C LYS A 58 -8.89 7.14 8.87
N VAL A 59 -8.75 5.97 9.51
CA VAL A 59 -7.93 4.86 8.98
C VAL A 59 -8.48 4.41 7.62
N LYS A 60 -9.79 4.20 7.50
CA LYS A 60 -10.42 3.82 6.21
C LYS A 60 -10.21 4.86 5.13
N ALA A 61 -10.44 6.15 5.45
CA ALA A 61 -10.26 7.24 4.50
C ALA A 61 -8.80 7.39 4.05
N HIS A 62 -7.85 7.26 4.96
CA HIS A 62 -6.42 7.32 4.61
C HIS A 62 -5.98 6.10 3.80
N GLY A 63 -6.45 4.90 4.16
CA GLY A 63 -6.19 3.68 3.40
C GLY A 63 -6.68 3.78 1.95
N LYS A 64 -7.88 4.35 1.74
CA LYS A 64 -8.38 4.68 0.39
C LYS A 64 -7.41 5.62 -0.33
N LYS A 65 -6.98 6.72 0.30
CA LYS A 65 -6.05 7.69 -0.29
C LYS A 65 -4.72 7.04 -0.71
N VAL A 66 -4.22 6.10 0.10
CA VAL A 66 -3.01 5.34 -0.24
C VAL A 66 -3.23 4.50 -1.50
N LEU A 67 -4.37 3.78 -1.62
CA LEU A 67 -4.62 2.98 -2.83
C LEU A 67 -5.02 3.79 -4.07
N ASP A 68 -5.65 4.96 -3.90
CA ASP A 68 -5.81 5.90 -5.02
C ASP A 68 -4.43 6.30 -5.56
N SER A 69 -3.47 6.61 -4.67
CA SER A 69 -2.09 6.94 -5.07
C SER A 69 -1.36 5.74 -5.68
N PHE A 70 -1.57 4.54 -5.14
CA PHE A 70 -1.05 3.29 -5.72
C PHE A 70 -1.59 3.08 -7.15
N CYS A 71 -2.88 3.34 -7.38
CA CYS A 71 -3.52 3.25 -8.70
C CYS A 71 -2.87 4.22 -9.71
N GLU A 72 -2.60 5.46 -9.31
CA GLU A 72 -1.87 6.41 -10.16
C GLU A 72 -0.44 5.92 -10.46
N GLY A 73 0.23 5.31 -9.47
CA GLY A 73 1.52 4.66 -9.66
C GLY A 73 1.49 3.49 -10.67
N LEU A 74 0.41 2.71 -10.70
CA LEU A 74 0.25 1.62 -11.67
C LEU A 74 0.17 2.11 -13.12
N LYS A 75 -0.22 3.36 -13.35
CA LYS A 75 -0.21 3.98 -14.70
C LYS A 75 1.20 4.36 -15.15
N GLN A 76 2.16 4.37 -14.24
CA GLN A 76 3.54 4.82 -14.44
C GLN A 76 4.54 3.76 -13.92
N LEU A 77 4.26 2.46 -14.15
CA LEU A 77 5.07 1.35 -13.64
C LEU A 77 6.54 1.39 -14.09
N ASP A 78 6.84 2.04 -15.22
CA ASP A 78 8.20 2.21 -15.72
C ASP A 78 8.97 3.37 -15.07
N ASP A 79 8.26 4.31 -14.43
CA ASP A 79 8.84 5.46 -13.72
C ASP A 79 8.16 5.69 -12.36
N LEU A 80 8.17 4.67 -11.50
CA LEU A 80 7.63 4.80 -10.14
C LEU A 80 8.35 5.89 -9.33
N LYS A 81 9.66 6.11 -9.58
CA LYS A 81 10.43 7.14 -8.89
C LYS A 81 9.90 8.53 -9.20
N GLY A 82 9.69 8.85 -10.49
CA GLY A 82 9.07 10.11 -10.89
C GLY A 82 7.64 10.23 -10.36
N ALA A 83 6.84 9.16 -10.49
CA ALA A 83 5.45 9.15 -10.05
C ALA A 83 5.27 9.41 -8.53
N PHE A 84 6.19 8.91 -7.70
CA PHE A 84 6.13 9.03 -6.23
C PHE A 84 7.07 10.09 -5.64
N ALA A 85 7.78 10.88 -6.45
CA ALA A 85 8.81 11.82 -5.95
C ALA A 85 8.27 12.79 -4.88
N SER A 86 7.14 13.45 -5.15
CA SER A 86 6.51 14.39 -4.20
C SER A 86 5.98 13.71 -2.94
N LEU A 87 5.53 12.46 -3.05
CA LEU A 87 5.16 11.65 -1.88
C LEU A 87 6.38 11.19 -1.09
N SER A 88 7.50 10.88 -1.75
CA SER A 88 8.76 10.54 -1.09
C SER A 88 9.26 11.71 -0.23
N GLU A 89 9.27 12.93 -0.80
CA GLU A 89 9.60 14.16 -0.08
C GLU A 89 8.65 14.40 1.11
N LEU A 90 7.34 14.29 0.90
CA LEU A 90 6.36 14.45 1.97
C LEU A 90 6.62 13.49 3.13
N HIS A 91 6.81 12.19 2.85
CA HIS A 91 6.98 11.20 3.89
C HIS A 91 8.33 11.33 4.59
N CYS A 92 9.39 11.70 3.87
CA CYS A 92 10.74 11.88 4.40
C CYS A 92 10.84 13.15 5.26
N ASP A 93 10.56 14.29 4.64
CA ASP A 93 10.94 15.60 5.18
C ASP A 93 9.91 16.13 6.17
N LYS A 94 8.64 15.74 6.04
CA LYS A 94 7.55 16.24 6.91
C LYS A 94 6.99 15.20 7.86
N LEU A 95 6.81 13.97 7.41
CA LEU A 95 6.17 12.93 8.22
C LEU A 95 7.18 12.01 8.94
N HIS A 96 8.45 12.05 8.53
CA HIS A 96 9.55 11.23 9.07
C HIS A 96 9.16 9.75 9.21
N VAL A 97 8.52 9.19 8.19
CA VAL A 97 8.10 7.78 8.20
C VAL A 97 9.31 6.89 7.97
N ASP A 98 9.53 5.89 8.80
CA ASP A 98 10.59 4.91 8.54
C ASP A 98 10.27 4.15 7.24
N PRO A 99 11.18 4.15 6.24
CA PRO A 99 10.97 3.48 4.95
C PRO A 99 10.58 2.01 5.02
N GLU A 100 11.00 1.29 6.08
CA GLU A 100 10.63 -0.11 6.26
C GLU A 100 9.11 -0.29 6.35
N ASN A 101 8.38 0.70 6.85
CA ASN A 101 6.92 0.63 6.94
C ASN A 101 6.23 0.63 5.57
N PHE A 102 6.86 1.19 4.52
CA PHE A 102 6.33 1.08 3.16
C PHE A 102 6.38 -0.36 2.65
N ARG A 103 7.48 -1.07 2.94
CA ARG A 103 7.65 -2.48 2.58
C ARG A 103 6.64 -3.35 3.34
N LEU A 104 6.43 -3.08 4.63
CA LEU A 104 5.44 -3.78 5.44
C LEU A 104 4.02 -3.57 4.90
N LEU A 105 3.64 -2.33 4.56
CA LEU A 105 2.33 -2.04 3.98
C LEU A 105 2.14 -2.72 2.62
N GLY A 106 3.19 -2.75 1.79
CA GLY A 106 3.20 -3.49 0.53
C GLY A 106 2.89 -4.97 0.73
N ASN A 107 3.57 -5.63 1.67
CA ASN A 107 3.31 -7.05 1.99
C ASN A 107 1.89 -7.27 2.52
N VAL A 108 1.40 -6.39 3.39
CA VAL A 108 0.02 -6.47 3.90
C VAL A 108 -0.99 -6.31 2.77
N LEU A 109 -0.77 -5.40 1.82
CA LEU A 109 -1.62 -5.25 0.65
C LEU A 109 -1.68 -6.54 -0.18
N VAL A 110 -0.54 -7.18 -0.44
CA VAL A 110 -0.50 -8.46 -1.17
C VAL A 110 -1.29 -9.55 -0.44
N VAL A 111 -1.18 -9.64 0.89
CA VAL A 111 -1.99 -10.58 1.69
C VAL A 111 -3.48 -10.27 1.60
N VAL A 112 -3.88 -9.00 1.64
CA VAL A 112 -5.29 -8.59 1.52
C VAL A 112 -5.84 -8.94 0.14
N LEU A 113 -5.07 -8.67 -0.93
CA LEU A 113 -5.46 -9.01 -2.30
C LEU A 113 -5.61 -10.53 -2.46
N ALA A 114 -4.64 -11.32 -1.99
CA ALA A 114 -4.72 -12.78 -2.01
C ALA A 114 -5.98 -13.29 -1.30
N ARG A 115 -6.30 -12.74 -0.12
CA ARG A 115 -7.50 -13.12 0.64
C ARG A 115 -8.80 -12.78 -0.09
N ARG A 116 -8.86 -11.64 -0.78
CA ARG A 116 -10.09 -11.15 -1.43
C ARG A 116 -10.38 -11.79 -2.78
N PHE A 117 -9.33 -12.13 -3.52
CA PHE A 117 -9.45 -12.71 -4.86
C PHE A 117 -9.30 -14.24 -4.87
N GLY A 118 -8.85 -14.84 -3.75
CA GLY A 118 -8.80 -16.29 -3.60
C GLY A 118 -7.98 -16.95 -4.71
N SER A 119 -8.55 -17.93 -5.38
CA SER A 119 -7.89 -18.66 -6.48
C SER A 119 -7.60 -17.80 -7.71
N GLU A 120 -8.25 -16.64 -7.88
CA GLU A 120 -7.90 -15.68 -8.94
C GLU A 120 -6.53 -15.02 -8.68
N PHE A 121 -6.10 -14.93 -7.41
CA PHE A 121 -4.79 -14.43 -7.04
C PHE A 121 -3.74 -15.54 -7.07
N SER A 122 -3.37 -15.97 -8.28
CA SER A 122 -2.41 -17.05 -8.47
C SER A 122 -1.02 -16.73 -7.91
N PRO A 123 -0.16 -17.74 -7.67
CA PRO A 123 1.23 -17.51 -7.25
C PRO A 123 2.03 -16.61 -8.21
N GLU A 124 1.79 -16.71 -9.52
CA GLU A 124 2.43 -15.87 -10.54
C GLU A 124 1.96 -14.41 -10.44
N LEU A 125 0.66 -14.21 -10.19
CA LEU A 125 0.11 -12.88 -9.97
C LEU A 125 0.63 -12.29 -8.66
N GLN A 126 0.71 -13.08 -7.59
CA GLN A 126 1.34 -12.68 -6.34
C GLN A 126 2.80 -12.25 -6.54
N ALA A 127 3.59 -13.00 -7.31
CA ALA A 127 4.97 -12.63 -7.62
C ALA A 127 5.04 -11.29 -8.39
N SER A 128 4.11 -11.06 -9.32
CA SER A 128 3.99 -9.80 -10.07
C SER A 128 3.65 -8.63 -9.14
N PHE A 129 2.67 -8.81 -8.24
CA PHE A 129 2.36 -7.81 -7.22
C PHE A 129 3.51 -7.55 -6.25
N GLN A 130 4.28 -8.57 -5.88
CA GLN A 130 5.46 -8.39 -5.04
C GLN A 130 6.54 -7.52 -5.71
N LYS A 131 6.75 -7.66 -7.02
CA LYS A 131 7.62 -6.74 -7.78
C LYS A 131 7.10 -5.31 -7.71
N VAL A 132 5.78 -5.11 -7.86
CA VAL A 132 5.18 -3.76 -7.82
C VAL A 132 5.30 -3.13 -6.44
N VAL A 133 4.87 -3.80 -5.36
CA VAL A 133 4.93 -3.20 -4.02
C VAL A 133 6.36 -2.95 -3.56
N THR A 134 7.32 -3.78 -3.99
CA THR A 134 8.76 -3.52 -3.78
C THR A 134 9.20 -2.28 -4.54
N GLY A 135 8.79 -2.14 -5.81
CA GLY A 135 9.07 -0.94 -6.61
C GLY A 135 8.49 0.33 -6.01
N VAL A 136 7.24 0.29 -5.52
CA VAL A 136 6.57 1.41 -4.86
C VAL A 136 7.25 1.76 -3.53
N ALA A 137 7.60 0.78 -2.70
CA ALA A 137 8.33 1.02 -1.46
C ALA A 137 9.69 1.68 -1.73
N ASN A 138 10.45 1.19 -2.71
CA ASN A 138 11.72 1.78 -3.12
C ASN A 138 11.56 3.22 -3.66
N ALA A 139 10.48 3.49 -4.40
CA ALA A 139 10.20 4.82 -4.92
C ALA A 139 9.83 5.81 -3.80
N LEU A 140 9.01 5.38 -2.83
CA LEU A 140 8.67 6.18 -1.65
C LEU A 140 9.88 6.42 -0.72
N ALA A 141 10.80 5.45 -0.65
CA ALA A 141 12.04 5.55 0.11
C ALA A 141 13.14 6.36 -0.60
N HIS A 142 12.93 6.80 -1.86
CA HIS A 142 14.02 7.34 -2.66
C HIS A 142 14.68 8.59 -2.05
N ARG A 143 13.90 9.50 -1.46
CA ARG A 143 14.40 10.75 -0.85
C ARG A 143 15.22 10.54 0.44
N TYR A 144 15.17 9.36 1.05
CA TYR A 144 15.91 9.04 2.27
C TYR A 144 17.40 8.72 2.00
N HIS A 145 17.81 8.68 0.73
CA HIS A 145 19.16 8.36 0.26
C HIS A 145 19.66 9.45 -0.69
#